data_AF-A0A183BU90-F1
#
_entry.id   AF-A0A183BU90-F1
#
_cell.length_a   1.000
_cell.length_b   1.000
_cell.length_c   1.000
_cell.angle_alpha   90.00
_cell.angle_beta   90.00
_cell.angle_gamma   90.00
#
_symmetry.space_group_name_H-M   'P 1'
#
loop_
_entity.id
_entity.type
_entity.pdbx_description
1 polymer ?
#
loop_
_entity_poly.entity_id
_entity_poly.type
_entity_poly.pdbx_seq_one_letter_code
_entity_poly.pdbx_strand_id
1 'polypeptide(L)'
;MGIDINHKYDRKVRRTAPKSEDPYLRVLVKLYRFLAKRVNTSKRFNAVVLKRLFMSKRNRPPLSIARIVRNVKKPGNEKKIVVCVGSVTDDKRIYALPSMTVCALRFTGAARARIVAASGECITFDQLALRAPKGEDTLLLQGRRKAREAE
;
A
#
# COMPACT_ATOMS: atom_id res chain seq x y z
N MET A 1 -28.82 -34.96 21.87
CA MET A 1 -27.73 -34.50 22.74
C MET A 1 -27.33 -33.09 22.30
N GLY A 2 -27.48 -32.09 23.15
CA GLY A 2 -26.90 -30.77 22.91
C GLY A 2 -25.40 -30.81 23.23
N ILE A 3 -24.58 -30.21 22.37
CA ILE A 3 -23.14 -30.04 22.63
C ILE A 3 -22.98 -28.68 23.31
N ASP A 4 -22.36 -28.65 24.48
CA ASP A 4 -22.03 -27.41 25.18
C ASP A 4 -20.81 -26.76 24.53
N ILE A 5 -21.06 -25.90 23.53
CA ILE A 5 -20.02 -25.20 22.77
C ILE A 5 -20.18 -23.69 23.00
N ASN A 6 -19.06 -23.01 23.26
CA ASN A 6 -19.04 -21.57 23.39
C ASN A 6 -18.99 -20.88 22.01
N HIS A 7 -20.12 -20.31 21.59
CA HIS A 7 -20.29 -19.60 20.31
C HIS A 7 -19.89 -18.11 20.31
N LYS A 8 -19.39 -17.58 21.44
CA LYS A 8 -19.19 -16.12 21.62
C LYS A 8 -18.23 -15.50 20.60
N TYR A 9 -17.24 -16.25 20.12
CA TYR A 9 -16.15 -15.72 19.27
C TYR A 9 -16.12 -16.31 17.86
N ASP A 10 -17.16 -17.02 17.45
CA ASP A 10 -17.24 -17.62 16.10
C ASP A 10 -17.19 -16.54 15.01
N ARG A 11 -17.86 -15.41 15.26
CA ARG A 11 -17.85 -14.25 14.36
C ARG A 11 -16.60 -13.41 14.57
N LYS A 12 -15.61 -13.59 13.70
CA LYS A 12 -14.40 -12.75 13.66
C LYS A 12 -14.66 -11.41 12.96
N VAL A 13 -14.37 -10.30 13.64
CA VAL A 13 -14.51 -8.95 13.09
C VAL A 13 -13.34 -8.65 12.15
N ARG A 14 -13.55 -8.88 10.85
CA ARG A 14 -12.58 -8.55 9.79
C ARG A 14 -13.30 -8.15 8.51
N ARG A 15 -12.65 -7.32 7.69
CA ARG A 15 -13.15 -6.99 6.36
C ARG A 15 -12.75 -8.05 5.35
N THR A 16 -13.73 -8.58 4.62
CA THR A 16 -13.55 -9.54 3.52
C THR A 16 -13.62 -8.88 2.14
N ALA A 17 -14.13 -7.65 2.08
CA ALA A 17 -14.29 -6.81 0.90
C ALA A 17 -14.11 -5.32 1.28
N PRO A 18 -13.79 -4.42 0.33
CA PRO A 18 -13.81 -2.99 0.59
C PRO A 18 -15.25 -2.53 0.82
N LYS A 19 -15.46 -1.59 1.76
CA LYS A 19 -16.77 -0.93 1.95
C LYS A 19 -17.07 0.10 0.85
N SER A 20 -16.04 0.52 0.10
CA SER A 20 -16.16 1.53 -0.96
C SER A 20 -16.86 0.98 -2.20
N GLU A 21 -17.65 1.81 -2.86
CA GLU A 21 -18.32 1.47 -4.12
C GLU A 21 -17.54 1.87 -5.38
N ASP A 22 -16.42 2.58 -5.20
CA ASP A 22 -15.48 2.94 -6.26
C ASP A 22 -15.13 1.74 -7.17
N PRO A 23 -15.49 1.80 -8.48
CA PRO A 23 -15.27 0.70 -9.40
C PRO A 23 -13.78 0.38 -9.60
N TYR A 24 -12.90 1.39 -9.62
CA TYR A 24 -11.46 1.19 -9.81
C TYR A 24 -10.85 0.42 -8.65
N LEU A 25 -11.27 0.74 -7.42
CA LEU A 25 -10.83 -0.02 -6.25
C LEU A 25 -11.31 -1.48 -6.30
N ARG A 26 -12.55 -1.73 -6.76
CA ARG A 26 -13.09 -3.09 -6.89
C ARG A 26 -12.34 -3.91 -7.93
N VAL A 27 -11.94 -3.30 -9.06
CA VAL A 27 -11.10 -3.96 -10.07
C VAL A 27 -9.73 -4.33 -9.50
N LEU A 28 -9.06 -3.39 -8.82
CA LEU A 28 -7.79 -3.67 -8.15
C LEU A 28 -7.92 -4.78 -7.09
N VAL A 29 -9.01 -4.79 -6.32
CA VAL A 29 -9.31 -5.87 -5.37
C VAL A 29 -9.48 -7.21 -6.08
N LYS A 30 -10.18 -7.26 -7.21
CA LYS A 30 -10.36 -8.49 -7.99
C LYS A 30 -9.01 -9.02 -8.48
N LEU A 31 -8.16 -8.15 -9.01
CA LEU A 31 -6.80 -8.47 -9.43
C LEU A 31 -5.96 -9.03 -8.27
N TYR A 32 -5.86 -8.31 -7.17
CA TYR A 32 -5.05 -8.75 -6.02
C TYR A 32 -5.65 -9.95 -5.28
N ARG A 33 -6.96 -10.20 -5.38
CA ARG A 33 -7.59 -11.43 -4.89
C ARG A 33 -7.20 -12.64 -5.74
N PHE A 34 -7.13 -12.47 -7.07
CA PHE A 34 -6.61 -13.50 -7.96
C PHE A 34 -5.13 -13.78 -7.67
N LEU A 35 -4.30 -12.73 -7.62
CA LEU A 35 -2.87 -12.87 -7.34
C LEU A 35 -2.60 -13.50 -5.96
N ALA A 36 -3.32 -13.08 -4.92
CA ALA A 36 -3.14 -13.66 -3.58
C ALA A 36 -3.55 -15.13 -3.48
N LYS A 37 -4.42 -15.62 -4.38
CA LYS A 37 -4.85 -17.02 -4.40
C LYS A 37 -3.99 -17.91 -5.31
N ARG A 38 -3.51 -17.36 -6.44
CA ARG A 38 -2.81 -18.13 -7.48
C ARG A 38 -1.30 -18.01 -7.42
N VAL A 39 -0.78 -16.86 -7.01
CA VAL A 39 0.66 -16.63 -6.91
C VAL A 39 1.13 -17.11 -5.54
N ASN A 40 1.42 -18.41 -5.45
CA ASN A 40 2.00 -19.02 -4.26
C ASN A 40 3.47 -18.63 -4.16
N THR A 41 3.75 -17.54 -3.44
CA THR A 41 5.10 -17.13 -3.08
C THR A 41 5.24 -17.21 -1.56
N SER A 42 6.42 -17.61 -1.08
CA SER A 42 6.77 -17.60 0.35
C SER A 42 6.52 -16.23 1.01
N LYS A 43 6.62 -15.16 0.21
CA LYS A 43 6.31 -13.78 0.59
C LYS A 43 4.80 -13.53 0.53
N ARG A 44 4.19 -13.28 1.70
CA ARG A 44 2.76 -12.91 1.87
C ARG A 44 2.39 -11.51 1.32
N PHE A 45 3.11 -11.00 0.33
CA PHE A 45 2.98 -9.63 -0.19
C PHE A 45 1.57 -9.34 -0.72
N ASN A 46 1.09 -10.14 -1.67
CA ASN A 46 -0.23 -9.95 -2.30
C ASN A 46 -1.38 -10.05 -1.29
N ALA A 47 -1.28 -10.98 -0.32
CA ALA A 47 -2.26 -11.09 0.76
C ALA A 47 -2.27 -9.84 1.66
N VAL A 48 -1.11 -9.25 1.95
CA VAL A 48 -1.01 -8.00 2.71
C VAL A 48 -1.57 -6.81 1.92
N VAL A 49 -1.25 -6.69 0.62
CA VAL A 49 -1.79 -5.63 -0.25
C VAL A 49 -3.30 -5.74 -0.33
N LEU A 50 -3.85 -6.93 -0.57
CA LEU A 50 -5.30 -7.18 -0.61
C LEU A 50 -5.97 -6.77 0.71
N LYS A 51 -5.42 -7.19 1.86
CA LYS A 51 -5.93 -6.80 3.18
C LYS A 51 -5.91 -5.28 3.37
N ARG A 52 -4.88 -4.59 2.85
CA ARG A 52 -4.76 -3.13 2.91
C ARG A 52 -5.73 -2.42 1.98
N LEU A 53 -6.07 -2.98 0.82
CA LEU A 53 -7.10 -2.42 -0.07
C LEU A 53 -8.48 -2.41 0.61
N PHE A 54 -8.77 -3.36 1.50
CA PHE A 54 -10.02 -3.39 2.29
C PHE A 54 -10.08 -2.36 3.42
N MET A 55 -8.93 -1.78 3.82
CA MET A 55 -8.87 -0.88 4.96
C MET A 55 -9.67 0.42 4.71
N SER A 56 -10.23 0.97 5.79
CA SER A 56 -10.86 2.29 5.76
C SER A 56 -9.84 3.39 5.49
N LYS A 57 -10.31 4.57 5.08
CA LYS A 57 -9.46 5.76 4.89
C LYS A 57 -8.72 6.15 6.17
N ARG A 58 -9.30 5.90 7.35
CA ARG A 58 -8.62 6.07 8.65
C ARG A 58 -7.35 5.22 8.75
N ASN A 59 -7.46 3.95 8.38
CA ASN A 59 -6.38 2.97 8.49
C ASN A 59 -5.41 2.97 7.31
N ARG A 60 -5.68 3.79 6.28
CA ARG A 60 -4.80 4.14 5.15
C ARG A 60 -4.39 5.62 5.22
N PRO A 61 -3.62 6.03 6.24
CA PRO A 61 -3.16 7.41 6.35
C PRO A 61 -2.24 7.78 5.17
N PRO A 62 -2.19 9.07 4.79
CA PRO A 62 -1.27 9.54 3.76
C PRO A 62 0.19 9.32 4.18
N LEU A 63 1.05 9.11 3.19
CA LEU A 63 2.49 8.94 3.36
C LEU A 63 3.22 10.13 2.72
N SER A 64 3.98 10.86 3.53
CA SER A 64 4.83 11.95 3.05
C SER A 64 6.05 11.39 2.31
N ILE A 65 6.43 12.06 1.21
CA ILE A 65 7.66 11.78 0.46
C ILE A 65 8.89 11.77 1.36
N ALA A 66 8.95 12.63 2.38
CA ALA A 66 10.06 12.66 3.32
C ALA A 66 10.28 11.34 4.04
N ARG A 67 9.18 10.66 4.38
CA ARG A 67 9.27 9.36 5.01
C ARG A 67 9.69 8.27 4.02
N ILE A 68 9.33 8.41 2.75
CA ILE A 68 9.78 7.50 1.70
C ILE A 68 11.29 7.61 1.55
N VAL A 69 11.81 8.82 1.35
CA VAL A 69 13.25 9.09 1.21
C VAL A 69 14.05 8.50 2.37
N ARG A 70 13.60 8.71 3.62
CA ARG A 70 14.28 8.15 4.81
C ARG A 70 14.36 6.63 4.83
N ASN A 71 13.42 5.92 4.21
CA ASN A 71 13.45 4.45 4.16
C ASN A 71 14.22 3.93 2.94
N VAL A 72 14.22 4.68 1.84
CA VAL A 72 15.03 4.37 0.63
C VAL A 72 16.52 4.54 0.93
N LYS A 73 16.89 5.59 1.68
CA LYS A 73 18.29 5.83 2.11
C LYS A 73 18.88 4.77 3.06
N LYS A 74 18.07 3.83 3.55
CA LYS A 74 18.59 2.73 4.39
C LYS A 74 19.32 1.72 3.51
N PRO A 75 20.41 1.10 4.00
CA PRO A 75 21.20 0.17 3.22
C PRO A 75 20.31 -0.99 2.72
N GLY A 76 20.49 -1.35 1.45
CA GLY A 76 19.76 -2.47 0.81
C GLY A 76 18.36 -2.14 0.27
N ASN A 77 17.96 -0.85 0.22
CA ASN A 77 16.65 -0.44 -0.33
C ASN A 77 16.72 0.46 -1.57
N GLU A 78 17.91 0.74 -2.08
CA GLU A 78 18.13 1.72 -3.16
C GLU A 78 17.41 1.37 -4.46
N LYS A 79 17.37 0.07 -4.81
CA LYS A 79 16.75 -0.42 -6.06
C LYS A 79 15.30 -0.88 -5.89
N LYS A 80 14.73 -0.76 -4.69
CA LYS A 80 13.42 -1.32 -4.38
C LYS A 80 12.27 -0.40 -4.80
N ILE A 81 11.21 -0.99 -5.34
CA ILE A 81 9.97 -0.28 -5.65
C ILE A 81 9.23 0.01 -4.34
N VAL A 82 9.00 1.28 -4.03
CA VAL A 82 8.28 1.68 -2.81
C VAL A 82 6.79 1.52 -3.04
N VAL A 83 6.13 0.70 -2.22
CA VAL A 83 4.69 0.45 -2.35
C VAL A 83 3.93 1.04 -1.17
N CYS A 84 2.96 1.92 -1.46
CA CYS A 84 2.08 2.53 -0.49
C CYS A 84 0.61 2.31 -0.85
N VAL A 85 -0.13 1.54 -0.04
CA VAL A 85 -1.58 1.40 -0.20
C VAL A 85 -2.29 2.59 0.45
N GLY A 86 -2.24 3.75 -0.21
CA GLY A 86 -2.75 5.01 0.30
C GLY A 86 -2.42 6.17 -0.62
N SER A 87 -2.49 7.39 -0.09
CA SER A 87 -2.13 8.61 -0.80
C SER A 87 -0.70 9.03 -0.47
N VAL A 88 0.06 9.48 -1.48
CA VAL A 88 1.40 10.05 -1.30
C VAL A 88 1.33 11.57 -1.39
N THR A 89 1.82 12.24 -0.35
CA THR A 89 1.78 13.70 -0.19
C THR A 89 3.17 14.30 -0.28
N ASP A 90 3.23 15.52 -0.80
CA ASP A 90 4.48 16.29 -0.85
C ASP A 90 4.93 16.74 0.55
N ASP A 91 6.23 17.00 0.66
CA ASP A 91 6.87 17.60 1.83
C ASP A 91 7.89 18.65 1.37
N LYS A 92 7.49 19.92 1.49
CA LYS A 92 8.29 21.07 1.04
C LYS A 92 9.61 21.24 1.79
N ARG A 93 9.76 20.61 2.96
CA ARG A 93 10.98 20.73 3.79
C ARG A 93 12.18 20.00 3.23
N ILE A 94 11.96 19.05 2.32
CA ILE A 94 13.03 18.36 1.62
C ILE A 94 13.25 19.07 0.30
N TYR A 95 14.51 19.34 -0.04
CA TYR A 95 14.88 19.97 -1.30
C TYR A 95 15.29 18.92 -2.34
N ALA A 96 16.24 18.05 -1.99
CA ALA A 96 16.76 17.00 -2.87
C ALA A 96 15.99 15.67 -2.71
N LEU A 97 15.56 15.13 -3.85
CA LEU A 97 14.90 13.82 -3.95
C LEU A 97 15.81 12.86 -4.73
N PRO A 98 16.08 11.66 -4.21
CA PRO A 98 16.73 10.62 -5.01
C PRO A 98 15.75 10.08 -6.06
N SER A 99 16.29 9.56 -7.16
CA SER A 99 15.49 8.82 -8.14
C SER A 99 14.89 7.59 -7.47
N MET A 100 13.58 7.44 -7.57
CA MET A 100 12.86 6.34 -6.94
C MET A 100 11.59 5.99 -7.70
N THR A 101 11.22 4.72 -7.65
CA THR A 101 9.98 4.22 -8.20
C THR A 101 8.96 4.03 -7.08
N VAL A 102 7.85 4.77 -7.13
CA VAL A 102 6.82 4.75 -6.09
C VAL A 102 5.50 4.27 -6.68
N CYS A 103 4.91 3.23 -6.07
CA CYS A 103 3.56 2.76 -6.35
C CYS A 103 2.58 3.24 -5.28
N ALA A 104 1.50 3.91 -5.68
CA ALA A 104 0.45 4.34 -4.75
C ALA A 104 -0.96 4.32 -5.36
N LEU A 105 -1.99 4.45 -4.51
CA LEU A 105 -3.37 4.59 -4.98
C LEU A 105 -3.64 6.01 -5.51
N ARG A 106 -3.01 7.02 -4.91
CA ARG A 106 -3.15 8.41 -5.33
C ARG A 106 -1.86 9.16 -5.03
N PHE A 107 -1.48 10.04 -5.95
CA PHE A 107 -0.44 11.04 -5.74
C PHE A 107 -1.08 12.43 -5.68
N THR A 108 -0.56 13.29 -4.82
CA THR A 108 -0.82 14.73 -4.93
C THR A 108 -0.08 15.30 -6.15
N GLY A 109 -0.60 16.35 -6.78
CA GLY A 109 0.00 16.93 -7.99
C GLY A 109 1.45 17.37 -7.76
N ALA A 110 1.69 18.08 -6.65
CA ALA A 110 3.03 18.48 -6.24
C ALA A 110 3.97 17.29 -6.02
N ALA A 111 3.50 16.22 -5.34
CA ALA A 111 4.32 15.03 -5.13
C ALA A 111 4.71 14.35 -6.44
N ARG A 112 3.75 14.21 -7.37
CA ARG A 112 4.02 13.60 -8.68
C ARG A 112 5.04 14.42 -9.47
N ALA A 113 4.86 15.74 -9.55
CA ALA A 113 5.77 16.62 -10.27
C ALA A 113 7.20 16.52 -9.75
N ARG A 114 7.38 16.49 -8.43
CA ARG A 114 8.71 16.39 -7.82
C ARG A 114 9.37 15.03 -7.99
N ILE A 115 8.61 13.94 -7.93
CA ILE A 115 9.15 12.59 -8.19
C ILE A 115 9.64 12.49 -9.64
N VAL A 116 8.84 12.98 -10.59
CA VAL A 116 9.21 12.97 -12.02
C VAL A 116 10.40 13.90 -12.29
N ALA A 117 10.45 15.08 -11.67
CA ALA A 117 11.59 16.00 -11.78
C ALA A 117 12.90 15.40 -11.24
N ALA A 118 12.81 14.51 -10.25
CA ALA A 118 13.95 13.76 -9.71
C ALA A 118 14.31 12.50 -10.54
N SER A 119 13.81 12.39 -11.78
CA SER A 119 13.96 11.20 -12.62
C SER A 119 13.42 9.92 -11.98
N GLY A 120 12.40 10.05 -11.13
CA GLY A 120 11.67 8.96 -10.52
C GLY A 120 10.38 8.64 -11.27
N GLU A 121 9.74 7.53 -10.91
CA GLU A 121 8.54 7.04 -11.58
C GLU A 121 7.38 6.86 -10.61
N CYS A 122 6.20 7.36 -10.99
CA CYS A 122 4.95 7.19 -10.25
C CYS A 122 4.10 6.09 -10.90
N ILE A 123 4.00 4.94 -10.24
CA ILE A 123 3.37 3.73 -10.75
C ILE A 123 2.01 3.47 -10.07
N THR A 124 1.10 2.81 -10.78
CA THR A 124 -0.18 2.31 -10.25
C THR A 124 -0.13 0.82 -9.87
N PHE A 125 -1.12 0.36 -9.11
CA PHE A 125 -1.12 -1.02 -8.61
C PHE A 125 -1.30 -2.09 -9.70
N ASP A 126 -1.96 -1.76 -10.80
CA ASP A 126 -2.06 -2.58 -12.00
C ASP A 126 -0.70 -2.71 -12.71
N GLN A 127 0.01 -1.60 -12.92
CA GLN A 127 1.37 -1.59 -13.47
C GLN A 127 2.36 -2.36 -12.59
N LEU A 128 2.25 -2.21 -11.26
CA LEU A 128 3.05 -2.96 -10.30
C LEU A 128 2.81 -4.47 -10.43
N ALA A 129 1.55 -4.88 -10.60
CA ALA A 129 1.20 -6.29 -10.76
C ALA A 129 1.81 -6.91 -12.04
N LEU A 130 1.99 -6.13 -13.10
CA LEU A 130 2.67 -6.57 -14.32
C LEU A 130 4.18 -6.69 -14.12
N ARG A 131 4.81 -5.70 -13.47
CA ARG A 131 6.28 -5.70 -13.27
C ARG A 131 6.76 -6.69 -12.22
N ALA A 132 6.05 -6.77 -11.10
CA ALA A 132 6.44 -7.57 -9.95
C ALA A 132 5.22 -8.32 -9.38
N PRO A 133 4.67 -9.33 -10.10
CA PRO A 133 3.47 -10.07 -9.67
C PRO A 133 3.65 -10.80 -8.33
N LYS A 134 4.88 -11.14 -7.97
CA LYS A 134 5.27 -11.77 -6.70
C LYS A 134 5.63 -10.77 -5.59
N GLY A 135 5.73 -9.49 -5.91
CA GLY A 135 6.22 -8.45 -4.99
C GLY A 135 7.73 -8.51 -4.72
N GLU A 136 8.51 -9.05 -5.66
CA GLU A 136 9.98 -9.04 -5.60
C GLU A 136 10.51 -7.61 -5.61
N ASP A 137 11.58 -7.37 -4.85
CA ASP A 137 12.22 -6.06 -4.66
C ASP A 137 11.26 -4.90 -4.34
N THR A 138 10.19 -5.20 -3.61
CA THR A 138 9.26 -4.18 -3.12
C THR A 138 9.54 -3.78 -1.68
N LEU A 139 9.41 -2.49 -1.38
CA LEU A 139 9.43 -1.94 -0.03
C LEU A 139 8.03 -1.46 0.34
N LEU A 140 7.32 -2.26 1.13
CA LEU A 140 5.94 -1.97 1.52
C LEU A 140 5.87 -1.03 2.74
N LEU A 141 5.47 0.23 2.52
CA LEU A 141 5.39 1.26 3.57
C LEU A 141 3.95 1.55 4.03
N GLN A 142 3.83 2.13 5.23
CA GLN A 142 2.57 2.66 5.77
C GLN A 142 2.78 4.06 6.35
N GLY A 143 1.77 4.92 6.21
CA GLY A 143 1.71 6.20 6.91
C GLY A 143 1.56 6.03 8.43
N ARG A 144 1.80 7.10 9.20
CA ARG A 144 1.58 7.13 10.65
C ARG A 144 0.07 7.13 10.91
N ARG A 145 -0.43 6.18 11.72
CA ARG A 145 -1.85 6.09 12.10
C ARG A 145 -2.18 7.03 13.26
N LYS A 146 -1.32 7.01 14.29
CA LYS A 146 -1.41 7.80 15.53
C LYS A 146 -1.07 9.29 15.43
N ALA A 147 -1.08 9.86 14.23
CA ALA A 147 -0.72 11.28 14.04
C ALA A 147 -1.96 12.18 13.95
N ARG A 148 -3.13 11.67 14.36
CA ARG A 148 -4.40 12.39 14.32
C ARG A 148 -4.70 12.87 15.74
N GLU A 149 -5.38 14.01 15.83
CA GLU A 149 -5.83 14.57 17.10
C GLU A 149 -6.86 13.70 17.83
N ALA A 150 -7.66 12.93 17.08
CA ALA A 150 -8.66 12.02 17.62
C ALA A 150 -8.11 10.66 18.09
N GLU A 151 -6.78 10.46 18.09
CA GLU A 151 -6.14 9.27 18.69
C GLU A 151 -5.55 9.60 20.06
#